data_AF-A0A9P5URJ0-F1
#
_entry.id   AF-A0A9P5URJ0-F1
#
_cell.length_a   1.000
_cell.length_b   1.000
_cell.length_c   1.000
_cell.angle_alpha   90.00
_cell.angle_beta   90.00
_cell.angle_gamma   90.00
#
_symmetry.space_group_name_H-M   'P 1'
#
loop_
_entity.id
_entity.type
_entity.pdbx_description
1 polymer ?
#
loop_
_entity_poly.entity_id
_entity_poly.type
_entity_poly.pdbx_seq_one_letter_code
_entity_poly.pdbx_strand_id
1 'polypeptide(L)'
;METLIKGILAQTTLQDNFKITAITNLLKKTASLSKPDASVLLDLGLELKSTARSLLEDKVGDRILLAVSTAHRDLFWARLANDWLESQLSDTNLDYVRKIPLMIAVVKRKEGSALNEEHKQMVIQDMETLQSFSEKRCISANPPLKHSIQCIFVSMFVALPATRPSAMSNYIEFLVDHLANMPTSQDGVPLSKSAIYLLQQCWENGPDNIFITISQLFSNLSDDQRECSIGVGHLLQAVPETCTSGAWIVAIIESLALRGEFSMLKELADQNAYKIARQLPFKQRRDDALLVLKPMLLGYHHSPVLFNNISKGLLPLLGSCRKTPDDKAFAAEVCSLAQTLVIHFGDADGIGIKVQKARTILDLVSCPKQLRIQAAYEFVKPTALPDWLNDGHQQDAAEFTK
;
A
#
# COMPACT_ATOMS: atom_id res chain seq x y z
N MET A 1 33.36 10.68 -28.21
CA MET A 1 31.91 10.38 -28.01
C MET A 1 31.35 11.14 -26.83
N GLU A 2 32.02 11.10 -25.68
CA GLU A 2 31.70 11.87 -24.47
C GLU A 2 31.35 13.34 -24.75
N THR A 3 32.22 14.07 -25.46
CA THR A 3 32.00 15.49 -25.81
C THR A 3 30.69 15.74 -26.55
N LEU A 4 30.30 14.84 -27.46
CA LEU A 4 29.05 14.95 -28.21
C LEU A 4 27.85 14.73 -27.28
N ILE A 5 27.93 13.76 -26.36
CA ILE A 5 26.87 13.50 -25.38
C ILE A 5 26.70 14.72 -24.46
N LYS A 6 27.80 15.24 -23.89
CA LYS A 6 27.79 16.47 -23.07
C LYS A 6 27.19 17.64 -23.86
N GLY A 7 27.59 17.79 -25.13
CA GLY A 7 27.03 18.81 -26.03
C GLY A 7 25.52 18.68 -26.25
N ILE A 8 25.00 17.46 -26.48
CA ILE A 8 23.56 17.18 -26.65
C ILE A 8 22.79 17.46 -25.35
N LEU A 9 23.33 17.03 -24.21
CA LEU A 9 22.70 17.25 -22.90
C LEU A 9 22.58 18.75 -22.59
N ALA A 10 23.62 19.52 -22.90
CA ALA A 10 23.68 20.97 -22.68
C ALA A 10 22.72 21.79 -23.57
N GLN A 11 22.18 21.23 -24.67
CA GLN A 11 21.24 21.96 -25.52
C GLN A 11 19.89 22.17 -24.81
N THR A 12 19.58 23.39 -24.39
CA THR A 12 18.32 23.69 -23.69
C THR A 12 17.09 23.71 -24.60
N THR A 13 17.29 23.87 -25.91
CA THR A 13 16.21 23.97 -26.92
C THR A 13 15.67 22.62 -27.37
N LEU A 14 16.41 21.52 -27.16
CA LEU A 14 16.00 20.18 -27.57
C LEU A 14 15.15 19.51 -26.49
N GLN A 15 14.07 18.87 -26.91
CA GLN A 15 13.24 18.05 -26.02
C GLN A 15 14.01 16.81 -25.52
N ASP A 16 13.78 16.42 -24.26
CA ASP A 16 14.45 15.29 -23.61
C ASP A 16 14.34 13.98 -24.40
N ASN A 17 13.16 13.68 -24.95
CA ASN A 17 12.95 12.48 -25.77
C ASN A 17 13.84 12.46 -27.01
N PHE A 18 14.06 13.62 -27.63
CA PHE A 18 14.95 13.76 -28.77
C PHE A 18 16.41 13.56 -28.36
N LYS A 19 16.83 14.18 -27.25
CA LYS A 19 18.19 13.98 -26.69
C LYS A 19 18.48 12.51 -26.40
N ILE A 20 17.55 11.82 -25.73
CA ILE A 20 17.66 10.39 -25.42
C ILE A 20 17.83 9.58 -26.71
N THR A 21 17.01 9.87 -27.74
CA THR A 21 17.06 9.14 -29.02
C THR A 21 18.38 9.39 -29.75
N ALA A 22 18.84 10.64 -29.83
CA ALA A 22 20.10 11.00 -30.45
C ALA A 22 21.30 10.32 -29.77
N ILE A 23 21.37 10.39 -28.44
CA ILE A 23 22.43 9.74 -27.66
C ILE A 23 22.39 8.22 -27.84
N THR A 24 21.20 7.62 -27.85
CA THR A 24 21.07 6.16 -28.06
C THR A 24 21.58 5.72 -29.42
N ASN A 25 21.31 6.51 -30.47
CA ASN A 25 21.86 6.23 -31.79
C ASN A 25 23.38 6.40 -31.84
N LEU A 26 23.94 7.35 -31.09
CA LEU A 26 25.38 7.51 -30.95
C LEU A 26 26.02 6.30 -30.26
N LEU A 27 25.41 5.80 -29.19
CA LEU A 27 25.88 4.64 -28.41
C LEU A 27 25.85 3.30 -29.18
N LYS A 28 25.15 3.23 -30.32
CA LYS A 28 25.26 2.05 -31.22
C LYS A 28 26.68 1.85 -31.76
N LYS A 29 27.51 2.90 -31.77
CA LYS A 29 28.90 2.85 -32.21
C LYS A 29 29.90 2.56 -31.08
N THR A 30 29.43 2.22 -29.88
CA THR A 30 30.33 1.99 -28.74
C THR A 30 31.32 0.86 -28.99
N ALA A 31 30.94 -0.19 -29.72
CA ALA A 31 31.83 -1.32 -30.05
C ALA A 31 33.05 -0.94 -30.90
N SER A 32 32.99 0.16 -31.67
CA SER A 32 34.14 0.62 -32.48
C SER A 32 35.08 1.56 -31.72
N LEU A 33 34.81 1.88 -30.46
CA LEU A 33 35.67 2.74 -29.65
C LEU A 33 36.97 2.04 -29.25
N SER A 34 38.04 2.80 -29.08
CA SER A 34 39.26 2.32 -28.42
C SER A 34 39.00 2.08 -26.92
N LYS A 35 39.82 1.26 -26.26
CA LYS A 35 39.71 1.04 -24.80
C LYS A 35 39.81 2.35 -23.99
N PRO A 36 40.74 3.28 -24.27
CA PRO A 36 40.77 4.58 -23.59
C PRO A 36 39.48 5.39 -23.79
N ASP A 37 38.96 5.47 -25.01
CA ASP A 37 37.72 6.20 -25.29
C ASP A 37 36.50 5.58 -24.61
N ALA A 38 36.45 4.24 -24.56
CA ALA A 38 35.42 3.51 -23.85
C ALA A 38 35.51 3.73 -22.32
N SER A 39 36.71 3.89 -21.77
CA SER A 39 36.93 4.18 -20.35
C SER A 39 36.42 5.56 -19.98
N VAL A 40 36.75 6.57 -20.79
CA VAL A 40 36.23 7.94 -20.60
C VAL A 40 34.70 7.96 -20.70
N LEU A 41 34.14 7.19 -21.62
CA LEU A 41 32.69 7.05 -21.74
C LEU A 41 32.08 6.34 -20.53
N LEU A 42 32.74 5.33 -19.96
CA LEU A 42 32.31 4.66 -18.73
C LEU A 42 32.30 5.64 -17.55
N ASP A 43 33.37 6.40 -17.37
CA ASP A 43 33.48 7.41 -16.30
C ASP A 43 32.37 8.45 -16.41
N LEU A 44 32.02 8.89 -17.63
CA LEU A 44 30.85 9.76 -17.85
C LEU A 44 29.53 9.09 -17.42
N GLY A 45 29.34 7.81 -17.74
CA GLY A 45 28.15 7.07 -17.32
C GLY A 45 27.99 7.01 -15.80
N LEU A 46 29.11 6.78 -15.09
CA LEU A 46 29.17 6.76 -13.63
C LEU A 46 28.95 8.16 -13.04
N GLU A 47 29.54 9.20 -13.63
CA GLU A 47 29.37 10.61 -13.24
C GLU A 47 27.90 11.03 -13.36
N LEU A 48 27.28 10.78 -14.51
CA LEU A 48 25.87 11.15 -14.76
C LEU A 48 24.93 10.43 -13.80
N LYS A 49 25.22 9.18 -13.42
CA LYS A 49 24.41 8.42 -12.46
C LYS A 49 24.58 8.89 -11.01
N SER A 50 25.81 9.19 -10.61
CA SER A 50 26.12 9.62 -9.24
C SER A 50 25.69 11.05 -8.95
N THR A 51 25.72 11.92 -9.97
CA THR A 51 25.46 13.35 -9.84
C THR A 51 24.18 13.83 -10.54
N ALA A 52 23.34 12.89 -10.99
CA ALA A 52 22.15 13.17 -11.79
C ALA A 52 21.27 14.25 -11.15
N ARG A 53 21.08 15.37 -11.84
CA ARG A 53 20.20 16.47 -11.43
C ARG A 53 18.83 16.38 -12.11
N SER A 54 18.71 15.51 -13.12
CA SER A 54 17.50 15.30 -13.89
C SER A 54 17.29 13.83 -14.23
N LEU A 55 16.02 13.46 -14.48
CA LEU A 55 15.66 12.13 -14.99
C LEU A 55 16.31 11.83 -16.35
N LEU A 56 16.59 12.86 -17.15
CA LEU A 56 17.29 12.74 -18.42
C LEU A 56 18.73 12.24 -18.22
N GLU A 57 19.49 12.89 -17.33
CA GLU A 57 20.88 12.51 -17.03
C GLU A 57 20.96 11.09 -16.48
N ASP A 58 20.07 10.74 -15.55
CA ASP A 58 19.97 9.39 -14.98
C ASP A 58 19.74 8.32 -16.08
N LYS A 59 18.77 8.57 -16.98
CA LYS A 59 18.48 7.68 -18.12
C LYS A 59 19.64 7.59 -19.11
N VAL A 60 20.35 8.68 -19.34
CA VAL A 60 21.51 8.69 -20.25
C VAL A 60 22.68 7.94 -19.62
N GLY A 61 22.95 8.13 -18.34
CA GLY A 61 23.92 7.36 -17.57
C GLY A 61 23.64 5.86 -17.69
N ASP A 62 22.40 5.43 -17.48
CA ASP A 62 22.00 4.02 -17.64
C ASP A 62 22.27 3.45 -19.04
N ARG A 63 22.00 4.24 -20.09
CA ARG A 63 22.24 3.82 -21.47
C ARG A 63 23.73 3.73 -21.80
N ILE A 64 24.54 4.64 -21.25
CA ILE A 64 25.99 4.60 -21.39
C ILE A 64 26.55 3.35 -20.70
N LEU A 65 26.19 3.11 -19.44
CA LEU A 65 26.64 1.92 -18.70
C LEU A 65 26.24 0.62 -19.42
N LEU A 66 25.01 0.55 -19.95
CA LEU A 66 24.58 -0.57 -20.79
C LEU A 66 25.46 -0.74 -22.02
N ALA A 67 25.64 0.33 -22.81
CA ALA A 67 26.41 0.24 -24.06
C ALA A 67 27.87 -0.18 -23.81
N VAL A 68 28.51 0.36 -22.77
CA VAL A 68 29.89 0.01 -22.41
C VAL A 68 29.99 -1.41 -21.86
N SER A 69 29.12 -1.82 -20.93
CA SER A 69 29.14 -3.18 -20.36
C SER A 69 28.96 -4.27 -21.41
N THR A 70 28.17 -4.00 -22.46
CA THR A 70 27.98 -4.93 -23.59
C THR A 70 29.16 -4.94 -24.55
N ALA A 71 29.65 -3.76 -24.95
CA ALA A 71 30.63 -3.64 -26.04
C ALA A 71 32.09 -3.73 -25.59
N HIS A 72 32.39 -3.31 -24.36
CA HIS A 72 33.72 -3.28 -23.75
C HIS A 72 33.69 -3.97 -22.38
N ARG A 73 33.21 -5.21 -22.37
CA ARG A 73 32.94 -5.96 -21.14
C ARG A 73 34.16 -6.06 -20.22
N ASP A 74 35.31 -6.48 -20.74
CA ASP A 74 36.52 -6.68 -19.92
C ASP A 74 36.96 -5.37 -19.24
N LEU A 75 36.79 -4.23 -19.91
CA LEU A 75 37.03 -2.91 -19.33
C LEU A 75 36.04 -2.60 -18.21
N PHE A 76 34.74 -2.86 -18.44
CA PHE A 76 33.69 -2.63 -17.44
C PHE A 76 33.96 -3.43 -16.15
N TRP A 77 34.29 -4.71 -16.29
CA TRP A 77 34.60 -5.58 -15.15
C TRP A 77 35.90 -5.19 -14.44
N ALA A 78 36.97 -4.87 -15.19
CA ALA A 78 38.23 -4.44 -14.60
C ALA A 78 38.10 -3.10 -13.86
N ARG A 79 37.30 -2.16 -14.38
CA ARG A 79 37.09 -0.84 -13.78
C ARG A 79 36.23 -0.89 -12.52
N LEU A 80 35.27 -1.81 -12.48
CA LEU A 80 34.31 -1.97 -11.41
C LEU A 80 34.60 -3.25 -10.63
N ALA A 81 35.86 -3.49 -10.26
CA ALA A 81 36.23 -4.66 -9.44
C ALA A 81 35.65 -4.57 -8.02
N ASN A 82 35.83 -5.62 -7.21
CA ASN A 82 35.11 -5.82 -5.95
C ASN A 82 35.31 -4.67 -4.93
N ASP A 83 36.49 -4.09 -4.91
CA ASP A 83 36.89 -2.94 -4.10
C ASP A 83 36.17 -1.63 -4.49
N TRP A 84 35.65 -1.53 -5.73
CA TRP A 84 34.86 -0.35 -6.13
C TRP A 84 33.60 -0.21 -5.29
N LEU A 85 32.85 -1.30 -5.10
CA LEU A 85 31.58 -1.27 -4.37
C LEU A 85 31.80 -0.87 -2.91
N GLU A 86 32.77 -1.48 -2.24
CA GLU A 86 33.17 -1.15 -0.87
C GLU A 86 33.64 0.31 -0.75
N SER A 87 34.42 0.80 -1.72
CA SER A 87 34.86 2.20 -1.74
C SER A 87 33.66 3.17 -1.76
N GLN A 88 32.60 2.84 -2.50
CA GLN A 88 31.39 3.67 -2.53
C GLN A 88 30.63 3.68 -1.20
N LEU A 89 30.70 2.59 -0.44
CA LEU A 89 30.00 2.40 0.84
C LEU A 89 30.78 2.88 2.07
N SER A 90 32.10 3.03 1.94
CA SER A 90 33.00 3.47 3.03
C SER A 90 32.73 4.90 3.51
N ASP A 91 31.99 5.69 2.74
CA ASP A 91 31.65 7.06 3.07
C ASP A 91 30.69 7.11 4.27
N THR A 92 31.11 7.74 5.36
CA THR A 92 30.34 7.76 6.63
C THR A 92 29.14 8.70 6.58
N ASN A 93 29.08 9.58 5.57
CA ASN A 93 28.00 10.53 5.35
C ASN A 93 26.78 9.89 4.66
N LEU A 94 25.61 10.52 4.79
CA LEU A 94 24.35 10.18 4.09
C LEU A 94 24.45 10.25 2.54
N ASP A 95 25.63 10.50 1.97
CA ASP A 95 25.87 10.55 0.54
C ASP A 95 25.66 9.19 -0.14
N TYR A 96 25.72 8.09 0.63
CA TYR A 96 25.38 6.75 0.14
C TYR A 96 23.98 6.68 -0.48
N VAL A 97 23.03 7.51 -0.03
CA VAL A 97 21.65 7.56 -0.56
C VAL A 97 21.67 7.84 -2.08
N ARG A 98 22.61 8.66 -2.55
CA ARG A 98 22.78 8.96 -3.99
C ARG A 98 23.53 7.87 -4.73
N LYS A 99 24.38 7.12 -4.03
CA LYS A 99 25.25 6.07 -4.60
C LYS A 99 24.51 4.73 -4.77
N ILE A 100 23.57 4.38 -3.89
CA ILE A 100 22.84 3.10 -3.97
C ILE A 100 22.18 2.88 -5.34
N PRO A 101 21.43 3.84 -5.94
CA PRO A 101 20.85 3.64 -7.28
C PRO A 101 21.88 3.32 -8.37
N LEU A 102 23.04 3.96 -8.32
CA LEU A 102 24.17 3.67 -9.22
C LEU A 102 24.70 2.24 -8.96
N MET A 103 24.89 1.86 -7.70
CA MET A 103 25.37 0.53 -7.35
C MET A 103 24.39 -0.57 -7.79
N ILE A 104 23.08 -0.37 -7.62
CA ILE A 104 22.04 -1.26 -8.14
C ILE A 104 22.20 -1.43 -9.65
N ALA A 105 22.34 -0.32 -10.39
CA ALA A 105 22.50 -0.36 -11.83
C ALA A 105 23.77 -1.10 -12.25
N VAL A 106 24.91 -0.88 -11.57
CA VAL A 106 26.17 -1.56 -11.85
C VAL A 106 26.07 -3.06 -11.58
N VAL A 107 25.61 -3.48 -10.39
CA VAL A 107 25.54 -4.89 -10.01
C VAL A 107 24.55 -5.64 -10.92
N LYS A 108 23.40 -5.05 -11.24
CA LYS A 108 22.45 -5.63 -12.20
C LYS A 108 23.05 -5.82 -13.61
N ARG A 109 23.95 -4.93 -14.03
CA ARG A 109 24.66 -5.05 -15.31
C ARG A 109 25.75 -6.12 -15.26
N LYS A 110 26.47 -6.23 -14.15
CA LYS A 110 27.40 -7.34 -13.93
C LYS A 110 26.68 -8.69 -13.97
N GLU A 111 25.57 -8.82 -13.25
CA GLU A 111 24.72 -10.01 -13.26
C GLU A 111 24.32 -10.41 -14.69
N GLY A 112 23.83 -9.47 -15.50
CA GLY A 112 23.44 -9.72 -16.89
C GLY A 112 24.60 -9.93 -17.89
N SER A 113 25.85 -9.65 -17.51
CA SER A 113 27.02 -9.76 -18.38
C SER A 113 28.09 -10.77 -17.90
N ALA A 114 27.81 -11.49 -16.81
CA ALA A 114 28.68 -12.53 -16.29
C ALA A 114 28.73 -13.72 -17.26
N LEU A 115 29.94 -14.07 -17.74
CA LEU A 115 30.14 -15.17 -18.71
C LEU A 115 30.93 -16.36 -18.15
N ASN A 116 31.68 -16.17 -17.07
CA ASN A 116 32.51 -17.21 -16.46
C ASN A 116 32.25 -17.28 -14.95
N GLU A 117 32.81 -18.28 -14.30
CA GLU A 117 32.55 -18.52 -12.87
C GLU A 117 33.14 -17.41 -11.99
N GLU A 118 34.31 -16.88 -12.32
CA GLU A 118 34.93 -15.75 -11.63
C GLU A 118 34.00 -14.52 -11.59
N HIS A 119 33.44 -14.14 -12.73
CA HIS A 119 32.47 -13.04 -12.82
C HIS A 119 31.22 -13.29 -11.95
N LYS A 120 30.72 -14.53 -11.89
CA LYS A 120 29.57 -14.86 -11.04
C LYS A 120 29.93 -14.72 -9.56
N GLN A 121 31.11 -15.20 -9.15
CA GLN A 121 31.58 -15.06 -7.77
C GLN A 121 31.75 -13.59 -7.37
N MET A 122 32.27 -12.75 -8.26
CA MET A 122 32.32 -11.30 -8.04
C MET A 122 30.91 -10.69 -7.85
N VAL A 123 29.92 -11.10 -8.63
CA VAL A 123 28.53 -10.63 -8.46
C VAL A 123 27.96 -11.08 -7.13
N ILE A 124 28.20 -12.33 -6.72
CA ILE A 124 27.76 -12.83 -5.42
C ILE A 124 28.37 -11.99 -4.29
N GLN A 125 29.69 -11.73 -4.34
CA GLN A 125 30.36 -10.89 -3.36
C GLN A 125 29.80 -9.46 -3.32
N ASP A 126 29.50 -8.87 -4.48
CA ASP A 126 28.85 -7.56 -4.56
C ASP A 126 27.46 -7.58 -3.90
N MET A 127 26.67 -8.63 -4.12
CA MET A 127 25.33 -8.79 -3.52
C MET A 127 25.42 -8.97 -2.01
N GLU A 128 26.34 -9.78 -1.51
CA GLU A 128 26.61 -9.98 -0.07
C GLU A 128 27.05 -8.67 0.60
N THR A 129 27.88 -7.89 -0.09
CA THR A 129 28.31 -6.57 0.38
C THR A 129 27.13 -5.61 0.50
N LEU A 130 26.24 -5.57 -0.51
CA LEU A 130 25.01 -4.77 -0.47
C LEU A 130 24.03 -5.26 0.60
N GLN A 131 23.92 -6.58 0.80
CA GLN A 131 23.09 -7.18 1.84
C GLN A 131 23.56 -6.74 3.22
N SER A 132 24.84 -6.97 3.54
CA SER A 132 25.49 -6.58 4.81
C SER A 132 25.35 -5.08 5.07
N PHE A 133 25.49 -4.26 4.02
CA PHE A 133 25.27 -2.82 4.11
C PHE A 133 23.81 -2.48 4.44
N SER A 134 22.85 -3.10 3.78
CA SER A 134 21.42 -2.89 4.04
C SER A 134 21.01 -3.31 5.46
N GLU A 135 21.55 -4.41 5.97
CA GLU A 135 21.29 -4.87 7.34
C GLU A 135 21.80 -3.87 8.37
N LYS A 136 23.02 -3.34 8.17
CA LYS A 136 23.64 -2.38 9.08
C LYS A 136 23.00 -0.99 9.02
N ARG A 137 22.70 -0.49 7.82
CA ARG A 137 22.29 0.91 7.61
C ARG A 137 20.79 1.12 7.45
N CYS A 138 20.04 0.07 7.10
CA CYS A 138 18.60 0.15 6.87
C CYS A 138 17.85 -0.58 7.98
N ILE A 139 18.12 -1.86 8.16
CA ILE A 139 17.37 -2.71 9.08
C ILE A 139 17.69 -2.39 10.54
N SER A 140 18.96 -2.20 10.86
CA SER A 140 19.42 -1.88 12.22
C SER A 140 19.42 -0.37 12.53
N ALA A 141 18.81 0.45 11.67
CA ALA A 141 18.85 1.90 11.80
C ALA A 141 18.06 2.39 13.02
N ASN A 142 18.71 3.19 13.88
CA ASN A 142 18.05 3.88 14.98
C ASN A 142 18.53 5.34 15.02
N PRO A 143 17.65 6.34 14.78
CA PRO A 143 16.22 6.21 14.51
C PRO A 143 15.92 5.57 13.14
N PRO A 144 14.67 5.12 12.91
CA PRO A 144 14.24 4.59 11.62
C PRO A 144 14.55 5.55 10.46
N LEU A 145 14.91 4.99 9.31
CA LEU A 145 15.22 5.79 8.12
C LEU A 145 14.01 6.59 7.64
N LYS A 146 14.27 7.79 7.10
CA LYS A 146 13.25 8.56 6.38
C LYS A 146 12.68 7.74 5.23
N HIS A 147 11.37 7.85 5.03
CA HIS A 147 10.64 7.10 3.99
C HIS A 147 11.30 7.19 2.60
N SER A 148 11.78 8.37 2.18
CA SER A 148 12.47 8.54 0.89
C SER A 148 13.72 7.66 0.72
N ILE A 149 14.44 7.39 1.81
CA ILE A 149 15.61 6.51 1.81
C ILE A 149 15.15 5.04 1.79
N GLN A 150 14.11 4.70 2.54
CA GLN A 150 13.52 3.35 2.52
C GLN A 150 13.09 2.95 1.10
N CYS A 151 12.52 3.87 0.31
CA CYS A 151 12.15 3.63 -1.09
C CYS A 151 13.31 3.10 -1.95
N ILE A 152 14.53 3.57 -1.67
CA ILE A 152 15.73 3.17 -2.40
C ILE A 152 16.09 1.73 -2.07
N PHE A 153 16.02 1.34 -0.78
CA PHE A 153 16.24 -0.03 -0.36
C PHE A 153 15.16 -0.99 -0.87
N VAL A 154 13.87 -0.59 -0.83
CA VAL A 154 12.78 -1.38 -1.44
C VAL A 154 13.05 -1.61 -2.92
N SER A 155 13.47 -0.56 -3.65
CA SER A 155 13.83 -0.67 -5.07
C SER A 155 15.04 -1.59 -5.29
N MET A 156 16.04 -1.55 -4.40
CA MET A 156 17.18 -2.46 -4.40
C MET A 156 16.73 -3.92 -4.24
N PHE A 157 15.89 -4.21 -3.26
CA PHE A 157 15.44 -5.57 -2.96
C PHE A 157 14.55 -6.17 -4.05
N VAL A 158 13.84 -5.33 -4.81
CA VAL A 158 13.13 -5.74 -6.03
C VAL A 158 14.12 -6.00 -7.17
N ALA A 159 15.07 -5.09 -7.38
CA ALA A 159 16.00 -5.17 -8.51
C ALA A 159 17.04 -6.28 -8.36
N LEU A 160 17.45 -6.57 -7.13
CA LEU A 160 18.53 -7.48 -6.75
C LEU A 160 18.11 -8.37 -5.56
N PRO A 161 17.35 -9.46 -5.80
CA PRO A 161 16.79 -10.29 -4.73
C PRO A 161 17.83 -10.86 -3.73
N ALA A 162 19.06 -11.12 -4.17
CA ALA A 162 20.13 -11.62 -3.31
C ALA A 162 20.60 -10.60 -2.25
N THR A 163 20.23 -9.32 -2.39
CA THR A 163 20.58 -8.26 -1.42
C THR A 163 19.61 -8.17 -0.23
N ARG A 164 18.54 -8.97 -0.23
CA ARG A 164 17.52 -8.95 0.83
C ARG A 164 18.14 -9.34 2.17
N PRO A 165 17.74 -8.72 3.29
CA PRO A 165 18.26 -9.08 4.61
C PRO A 165 18.06 -10.57 4.92
N SER A 166 19.03 -11.16 5.59
CA SER A 166 19.03 -12.57 5.98
C SER A 166 18.00 -12.86 7.09
N ALA A 167 17.85 -11.93 8.05
CA ALA A 167 16.85 -12.01 9.10
C ALA A 167 15.46 -11.65 8.57
N MET A 168 14.66 -12.68 8.25
CA MET A 168 13.33 -12.53 7.65
C MET A 168 12.37 -11.67 8.48
N SER A 169 12.40 -11.80 9.81
CA SER A 169 11.56 -10.99 10.71
C SER A 169 11.81 -9.49 10.54
N ASN A 170 13.08 -9.09 10.63
CA ASN A 170 13.48 -7.69 10.54
C ASN A 170 13.22 -7.14 9.13
N TYR A 171 13.33 -8.00 8.11
CA TYR A 171 13.01 -7.62 6.75
C TYR A 171 11.52 -7.35 6.56
N ILE A 172 10.66 -8.22 7.07
CA ILE A 172 9.20 -8.05 7.04
C ILE A 172 8.81 -6.79 7.83
N GLU A 173 9.36 -6.61 9.02
CA GLU A 173 9.11 -5.44 9.85
C GLU A 173 9.46 -4.15 9.10
N PHE A 174 10.64 -4.11 8.47
CA PHE A 174 11.05 -2.99 7.63
C PHE A 174 10.06 -2.70 6.50
N LEU A 175 9.55 -3.73 5.81
CA LEU A 175 8.59 -3.55 4.70
C LEU A 175 7.23 -3.06 5.20
N VAL A 176 6.75 -3.56 6.34
CA VAL A 176 5.50 -3.09 6.96
C VAL A 176 5.64 -1.66 7.43
N ASP A 177 6.75 -1.31 8.09
CA ASP A 177 7.03 0.04 8.55
C ASP A 177 7.19 1.00 7.37
N HIS A 178 7.80 0.56 6.27
CA HIS A 178 7.86 1.33 5.04
C HIS A 178 6.46 1.66 4.52
N LEU A 179 5.57 0.66 4.45
CA LEU A 179 4.20 0.86 4.03
C LEU A 179 3.47 1.80 4.98
N ALA A 180 3.61 1.61 6.30
CA ALA A 180 2.99 2.47 7.31
C ALA A 180 3.51 3.91 7.29
N ASN A 181 4.74 4.15 6.83
CA ASN A 181 5.35 5.49 6.76
C ASN A 181 5.14 6.19 5.42
N MET A 182 4.40 5.58 4.49
CA MET A 182 4.15 6.19 3.19
C MET A 182 3.39 7.52 3.33
N PRO A 183 3.81 8.57 2.61
CA PRO A 183 3.06 9.81 2.56
C PRO A 183 1.68 9.58 1.92
N THR A 184 0.70 10.39 2.31
CA THR A 184 -0.69 10.29 1.83
C THR A 184 -0.87 10.72 0.36
N SER A 185 0.18 11.19 -0.32
CA SER A 185 0.13 11.59 -1.72
C SER A 185 0.02 10.38 -2.67
N GLN A 186 -0.67 10.56 -3.80
CA GLN A 186 -0.89 9.49 -4.79
C GLN A 186 0.40 8.98 -5.46
N ASP A 187 1.50 9.72 -5.35
CA ASP A 187 2.79 9.33 -5.93
C ASP A 187 3.38 8.06 -5.29
N GLY A 188 2.89 7.63 -4.12
CA GLY A 188 3.35 6.43 -3.41
C GLY A 188 2.86 5.09 -3.97
N VAL A 189 1.88 5.07 -4.89
CA VAL A 189 1.22 3.82 -5.32
C VAL A 189 2.20 2.78 -5.92
N PRO A 190 3.13 3.12 -6.83
CA PRO A 190 4.05 2.13 -7.41
C PRO A 190 4.99 1.48 -6.38
N LEU A 191 5.39 2.26 -5.37
CA LEU A 191 6.28 1.81 -4.29
C LEU A 191 5.54 0.89 -3.32
N SER A 192 4.28 1.20 -3.01
CA SER A 192 3.43 0.31 -2.21
C SER A 192 3.30 -1.08 -2.82
N LYS A 193 3.12 -1.16 -4.15
CA LYS A 193 3.06 -2.43 -4.88
C LYS A 193 4.37 -3.21 -4.80
N SER A 194 5.50 -2.51 -4.84
CA SER A 194 6.83 -3.11 -4.75
C SER A 194 7.06 -3.73 -3.37
N ALA A 195 6.74 -3.02 -2.29
CA ALA A 195 6.86 -3.54 -0.93
C ALA A 195 5.89 -4.70 -0.68
N ILE A 196 4.65 -4.60 -1.17
CA ILE A 196 3.66 -5.69 -1.09
C ILE A 196 4.14 -6.93 -1.85
N TYR A 197 4.66 -6.76 -3.06
CA TYR A 197 5.24 -7.87 -3.83
C TYR A 197 6.36 -8.56 -3.05
N LEU A 198 7.25 -7.81 -2.40
CA LEU A 198 8.30 -8.37 -1.57
C LEU A 198 7.74 -9.11 -0.35
N LEU A 199 6.71 -8.58 0.32
CA LEU A 199 6.03 -9.25 1.42
C LEU A 199 5.36 -10.56 0.99
N GLN A 200 4.69 -10.56 -0.17
CA GLN A 200 4.08 -11.76 -0.74
C GLN A 200 5.13 -12.85 -0.98
N GLN A 201 6.30 -12.49 -1.50
CA GLN A 201 7.41 -13.43 -1.63
C GLN A 201 7.91 -13.95 -0.28
N CYS A 202 7.89 -13.12 0.77
CA CYS A 202 8.21 -13.58 2.12
C CYS A 202 7.18 -14.60 2.62
N TRP A 203 5.88 -14.38 2.37
CA TRP A 203 4.82 -15.31 2.76
C TRP A 203 4.89 -16.64 1.98
N GLU A 204 5.24 -16.59 0.69
CA GLU A 204 5.47 -17.79 -0.12
C GLU A 204 6.63 -18.64 0.41
N ASN A 205 7.66 -18.02 0.97
CA ASN A 205 8.80 -18.71 1.58
C ASN A 205 8.47 -19.38 2.93
N GLY A 206 7.39 -18.96 3.59
CA GLY A 206 6.96 -19.54 4.86
C GLY A 206 5.66 -18.92 5.37
N PRO A 207 4.62 -19.72 5.67
CA PRO A 207 3.33 -19.19 6.10
C PRO A 207 3.44 -18.40 7.41
N ASP A 208 4.38 -18.74 8.29
CA ASP A 208 4.57 -18.05 9.57
C ASP A 208 4.96 -16.57 9.41
N ASN A 209 5.54 -16.20 8.27
CA ASN A 209 5.90 -14.82 7.93
C ASN A 209 4.66 -13.91 7.84
N ILE A 210 3.48 -14.46 7.59
CA ILE A 210 2.22 -13.72 7.63
C ILE A 210 1.94 -13.23 9.05
N PHE A 211 2.24 -14.03 10.08
CA PHE A 211 1.99 -13.65 11.48
C PHE A 211 2.92 -12.52 11.91
N ILE A 212 4.17 -12.53 11.44
CA ILE A 212 5.11 -11.41 11.67
C ILE A 212 4.55 -10.14 11.03
N THR A 213 4.09 -10.24 9.77
CA THR A 213 3.49 -9.11 9.05
C THR A 213 2.28 -8.55 9.80
N ILE A 214 1.36 -9.42 10.20
CA ILE A 214 0.13 -9.05 10.91
C ILE A 214 0.47 -8.43 12.27
N SER A 215 1.42 -9.01 13.00
CA SER A 215 1.84 -8.50 14.32
C SER A 215 2.42 -7.10 14.20
N GLN A 216 3.34 -6.88 13.25
CA GLN A 216 3.92 -5.56 13.01
C GLN A 216 2.89 -4.56 12.51
N LEU A 217 1.94 -5.00 11.68
CA LEU A 217 0.84 -4.18 11.23
C LEU A 217 -0.01 -3.70 12.41
N PHE A 218 -0.42 -4.58 13.32
CA PHE A 218 -1.17 -4.21 14.52
C PHE A 218 -0.38 -3.30 15.46
N SER A 219 0.93 -3.50 15.57
CA SER A 219 1.80 -2.58 16.31
C SER A 219 1.74 -1.16 15.74
N ASN A 220 1.78 -1.02 14.41
CA ASN A 220 1.66 0.28 13.75
C ASN A 220 0.24 0.88 13.84
N LEU A 221 -0.80 0.05 13.79
CA LEU A 221 -2.20 0.50 13.90
C LEU A 221 -2.60 0.94 15.31
N SER A 222 -1.90 0.43 16.34
CA SER A 222 -2.18 0.72 17.75
C SER A 222 -1.46 1.97 18.25
N ASP A 223 -0.60 2.59 17.44
CA ASP A 223 0.09 3.84 17.76
C ASP A 223 -0.87 5.02 17.59
N ASP A 224 -1.33 5.59 18.71
CA ASP A 224 -2.30 6.69 18.77
C ASP A 224 -1.72 8.04 18.29
N GLN A 225 -0.40 8.14 18.16
CA GLN A 225 0.27 9.36 17.69
C GLN A 225 0.40 9.40 16.17
N ARG A 226 0.07 8.31 15.48
CA ARG A 226 0.39 8.14 14.06
C ARG A 226 -0.84 7.92 13.21
N GLU A 227 -1.07 8.83 12.26
CA GLU A 227 -2.06 8.58 11.21
C GLU A 227 -1.61 7.42 10.31
N CYS A 228 -2.51 6.46 10.10
CA CYS A 228 -2.26 5.32 9.24
C CYS A 228 -2.15 5.75 7.77
N SER A 229 -1.08 5.32 7.11
CA SER A 229 -0.90 5.60 5.68
C SER A 229 -1.88 4.81 4.81
N ILE A 230 -2.06 5.26 3.56
CA ILE A 230 -2.75 4.48 2.53
C ILE A 230 -2.07 3.14 2.23
N GLY A 231 -0.78 3.02 2.55
CA GLY A 231 0.01 1.81 2.39
C GLY A 231 -0.47 0.65 3.22
N VAL A 232 -0.87 0.93 4.45
CA VAL A 232 -1.50 -0.06 5.33
C VAL A 232 -2.78 -0.60 4.71
N GLY A 233 -3.57 0.28 4.09
CA GLY A 233 -4.76 -0.12 3.34
C GLY A 233 -4.44 -1.09 2.20
N HIS A 234 -3.40 -0.81 1.41
CA HIS A 234 -2.96 -1.72 0.35
C HIS A 234 -2.41 -3.04 0.92
N LEU A 235 -1.71 -3.01 2.05
CA LEU A 235 -1.21 -4.21 2.71
C LEU A 235 -2.37 -5.11 3.16
N LEU A 236 -3.38 -4.55 3.82
CA LEU A 236 -4.56 -5.29 4.27
C LEU A 236 -5.28 -6.00 3.12
N GLN A 237 -5.33 -5.38 1.94
CA GLN A 237 -5.91 -5.98 0.72
C GLN A 237 -5.04 -7.08 0.11
N ALA A 238 -3.74 -7.08 0.40
CA ALA A 238 -2.80 -8.05 -0.15
C ALA A 238 -2.69 -9.31 0.72
N VAL A 239 -3.04 -9.23 2.01
CA VAL A 239 -3.12 -10.42 2.89
C VAL A 239 -4.10 -11.42 2.24
N PRO A 240 -3.74 -12.71 2.11
CA PRO A 240 -4.49 -13.73 1.37
C PRO A 240 -6.02 -13.72 1.51
N GLU A 241 -6.67 -14.13 0.42
CA GLU A 241 -7.93 -13.67 -0.21
C GLU A 241 -9.24 -13.59 0.61
N THR A 242 -9.25 -13.88 1.90
CA THR A 242 -10.52 -13.94 2.66
C THR A 242 -10.87 -12.67 3.43
N CYS A 243 -9.94 -11.72 3.55
CA CYS A 243 -10.12 -10.62 4.50
C CYS A 243 -10.02 -9.26 3.81
N THR A 244 -11.18 -8.72 3.40
CA THR A 244 -11.28 -7.31 2.99
C THR A 244 -11.06 -6.37 4.18
N SER A 245 -10.81 -5.08 3.94
CA SER A 245 -10.70 -4.10 5.03
C SER A 245 -11.98 -4.07 5.87
N GLY A 246 -13.14 -4.24 5.23
CA GLY A 246 -14.42 -4.40 5.92
C GLY A 246 -14.45 -5.62 6.84
N ALA A 247 -13.99 -6.78 6.37
CA ALA A 247 -13.96 -8.01 7.16
C ALA A 247 -13.06 -7.89 8.41
N TRP A 248 -11.89 -7.27 8.27
CA TRP A 248 -11.00 -7.00 9.42
C TRP A 248 -11.68 -6.12 10.47
N ILE A 249 -12.33 -5.03 10.05
CA ILE A 249 -13.03 -4.13 10.96
C ILE A 249 -14.18 -4.85 11.66
N VAL A 250 -14.96 -5.65 10.93
CA VAL A 250 -16.06 -6.43 11.54
C VAL A 250 -15.53 -7.43 12.56
N ALA A 251 -14.45 -8.17 12.25
CA ALA A 251 -13.85 -9.11 13.20
C ALA A 251 -13.36 -8.41 14.48
N ILE A 252 -12.81 -7.19 14.37
CA ILE A 252 -12.44 -6.37 15.54
C ILE A 252 -13.67 -5.96 16.34
N ILE A 253 -14.74 -5.50 15.67
CA ILE A 253 -16.01 -5.11 16.31
C ILE A 253 -16.61 -6.31 17.07
N GLU A 254 -16.67 -7.48 16.44
CA GLU A 254 -17.18 -8.71 17.05
C GLU A 254 -16.33 -9.14 18.24
N SER A 255 -15.00 -9.08 18.13
CA SER A 255 -14.08 -9.40 19.23
C SER A 255 -14.25 -8.47 20.44
N LEU A 256 -14.39 -7.15 20.20
CA LEU A 256 -14.67 -6.18 21.26
C LEU A 256 -16.03 -6.43 21.92
N ALA A 257 -17.05 -6.76 21.11
CA ALA A 257 -18.39 -7.07 21.62
C ALA A 257 -18.37 -8.32 22.51
N LEU A 258 -17.66 -9.37 22.11
CA LEU A 258 -17.49 -10.60 22.90
C LEU A 258 -16.77 -10.37 24.24
N ARG A 259 -15.95 -9.31 24.33
CA ARG A 259 -15.24 -8.91 25.55
C ARG A 259 -16.03 -7.94 26.44
N GLY A 260 -17.20 -7.48 26.00
CA GLY A 260 -17.99 -6.51 26.75
C GLY A 260 -17.59 -5.04 26.56
N GLU A 261 -16.75 -4.73 25.56
CA GLU A 261 -16.18 -3.39 25.35
C GLU A 261 -17.15 -2.42 24.65
N PHE A 262 -18.40 -2.33 25.12
CA PHE A 262 -19.47 -1.57 24.45
C PHE A 262 -19.26 -0.07 24.44
N SER A 263 -18.61 0.48 25.47
CA SER A 263 -18.28 1.90 25.52
C SER A 263 -17.35 2.29 24.37
N MET A 264 -16.34 1.46 24.11
CA MET A 264 -15.42 1.67 22.99
C MET A 264 -16.12 1.50 21.64
N LEU A 265 -16.97 0.48 21.48
CA LEU A 265 -17.76 0.28 20.27
C LEU A 265 -18.69 1.45 19.96
N LYS A 266 -19.34 2.00 20.99
CA LYS A 266 -20.18 3.19 20.89
C LYS A 266 -19.38 4.38 20.38
N GLU A 267 -18.24 4.66 21.01
CA GLU A 267 -17.36 5.76 20.63
C GLU A 267 -16.84 5.62 19.19
N LEU A 268 -16.39 4.42 18.82
CA LEU A 268 -15.94 4.11 17.46
C LEU A 268 -17.04 4.34 16.43
N ALA A 269 -18.27 3.91 16.73
CA ALA A 269 -19.41 4.12 15.84
C ALA A 269 -19.73 5.62 15.70
N ASP A 270 -19.80 6.37 16.79
CA ASP A 270 -20.09 7.81 16.79
C ASP A 270 -19.05 8.61 15.99
N GLN A 271 -17.77 8.25 16.09
CA GLN A 271 -16.68 8.93 15.38
C GLN A 271 -16.57 8.57 13.90
N ASN A 272 -16.88 7.32 13.52
CA ASN A 272 -16.49 6.77 12.22
C ASN A 272 -17.64 6.41 11.29
N ALA A 273 -18.85 6.14 11.79
CA ALA A 273 -19.92 5.62 10.95
C ALA A 273 -20.29 6.58 9.81
N TYR A 274 -20.25 7.90 10.03
CA TYR A 274 -20.43 8.87 8.94
C TYR A 274 -19.32 8.81 7.88
N LYS A 275 -18.05 8.67 8.30
CA LYS A 275 -16.90 8.54 7.38
C LYS A 275 -17.02 7.28 6.52
N ILE A 276 -17.48 6.19 7.12
CA ILE A 276 -17.71 4.91 6.44
C ILE A 276 -18.91 5.02 5.49
N ALA A 277 -20.01 5.64 5.89
CA ALA A 277 -21.17 5.88 5.02
C ALA A 277 -20.82 6.69 3.77
N ARG A 278 -19.88 7.64 3.88
CA ARG A 278 -19.36 8.38 2.71
C ARG A 278 -18.60 7.50 1.71
N GLN A 279 -18.22 6.27 2.06
CA GLN A 279 -17.59 5.33 1.13
C GLN A 279 -18.60 4.56 0.26
N LEU A 280 -19.88 4.50 0.63
CA LEU A 280 -20.94 3.78 -0.10
C LEU A 280 -21.11 4.18 -1.59
N PRO A 281 -20.82 5.43 -2.04
CA PRO A 281 -20.93 5.78 -3.45
C PRO A 281 -19.81 5.20 -4.33
N PHE A 282 -18.71 4.76 -3.71
CA PHE A 282 -17.53 4.29 -4.44
C PHE A 282 -17.64 2.78 -4.67
N LYS A 283 -17.86 2.38 -5.93
CA LYS A 283 -18.10 0.96 -6.30
C LYS A 283 -17.05 0.01 -5.75
N GLN A 284 -15.78 0.42 -5.66
CA GLN A 284 -14.69 -0.43 -5.17
C GLN A 284 -14.69 -0.63 -3.63
N ARG A 285 -15.44 0.18 -2.86
CA ARG A 285 -15.38 0.20 -1.38
C ARG A 285 -16.74 -0.02 -0.72
N ARG A 286 -17.82 0.06 -1.50
CA ARG A 286 -19.17 0.13 -0.96
C ARG A 286 -19.61 -1.14 -0.24
N ASP A 287 -19.16 -2.32 -0.70
CA ASP A 287 -19.51 -3.60 -0.09
C ASP A 287 -18.83 -3.72 1.28
N ASP A 288 -17.54 -3.38 1.38
CA ASP A 288 -16.82 -3.28 2.66
C ASP A 288 -17.44 -2.25 3.60
N ALA A 289 -17.78 -1.07 3.09
CA ALA A 289 -18.39 -0.02 3.89
C ALA A 289 -19.75 -0.45 4.44
N LEU A 290 -20.57 -1.12 3.63
CA LEU A 290 -21.86 -1.66 4.05
C LEU A 290 -21.70 -2.81 5.05
N LEU A 291 -20.72 -3.69 4.82
CA LEU A 291 -20.37 -4.79 5.72
C LEU A 291 -20.03 -4.28 7.13
N VAL A 292 -19.31 -3.16 7.24
CA VAL A 292 -18.99 -2.53 8.54
C VAL A 292 -20.16 -1.74 9.12
N LEU A 293 -20.90 -1.01 8.29
CA LEU A 293 -22.02 -0.18 8.76
C LEU A 293 -23.16 -1.00 9.34
N LYS A 294 -23.41 -2.22 8.82
CA LYS A 294 -24.46 -3.10 9.32
C LYS A 294 -24.32 -3.41 10.81
N PRO A 295 -23.22 -4.02 11.31
CA PRO A 295 -23.06 -4.29 12.73
C PRO A 295 -22.96 -3.00 13.55
N MET A 296 -22.37 -1.91 13.02
CA MET A 296 -22.36 -0.63 13.72
C MET A 296 -23.77 -0.07 13.94
N LEU A 297 -24.60 -0.02 12.90
CA LEU A 297 -25.94 0.58 12.97
C LEU A 297 -26.95 -0.32 13.67
N LEU A 298 -26.86 -1.63 13.44
CA LEU A 298 -27.74 -2.59 14.11
C LEU A 298 -27.34 -2.73 15.57
N GLY A 299 -26.05 -2.87 15.91
CA GLY A 299 -25.62 -2.98 17.31
C GLY A 299 -25.83 -1.71 18.16
N TYR A 300 -25.97 -0.54 17.54
CA TYR A 300 -26.20 0.74 18.24
C TYR A 300 -27.69 0.94 18.58
N HIS A 301 -28.27 0.09 19.43
CA HIS A 301 -29.71 0.10 19.73
C HIS A 301 -30.18 1.18 20.71
N HIS A 302 -29.25 1.78 21.47
CA HIS A 302 -29.61 2.62 22.61
C HIS A 302 -30.07 4.04 22.23
N SER A 303 -29.86 4.49 20.98
CA SER A 303 -30.19 5.84 20.56
C SER A 303 -30.35 5.98 19.03
N PRO A 304 -31.33 6.76 18.54
CA PRO A 304 -31.52 7.02 17.11
C PRO A 304 -30.49 7.99 16.52
N VAL A 305 -29.61 8.59 17.34
CA VAL A 305 -28.71 9.68 16.92
C VAL A 305 -27.80 9.25 15.77
N LEU A 306 -27.16 8.09 15.88
CA LEU A 306 -26.26 7.58 14.85
C LEU A 306 -26.99 7.37 13.52
N PHE A 307 -28.17 6.76 13.58
CA PHE A 307 -29.02 6.55 12.40
C PHE A 307 -29.47 7.89 11.79
N ASN A 308 -29.92 8.84 12.59
CA ASN A 308 -30.36 10.17 12.12
C ASN A 308 -29.21 10.96 11.47
N ASN A 309 -27.99 10.82 11.99
CA ASN A 309 -26.80 11.45 11.43
C ASN A 309 -26.43 10.88 10.06
N ILE A 310 -26.51 9.55 9.91
CA ILE A 310 -26.12 8.87 8.67
C ILE A 310 -27.24 8.90 7.62
N SER A 311 -28.51 8.81 8.01
CA SER A 311 -29.66 8.71 7.10
C SER A 311 -29.79 9.92 6.16
N LYS A 312 -29.41 11.11 6.64
CA LYS A 312 -29.32 12.34 5.83
C LYS A 312 -28.30 12.19 4.69
N GLY A 313 -27.23 11.44 4.93
CA GLY A 313 -26.20 11.12 3.95
C GLY A 313 -26.53 9.89 3.11
N LEU A 314 -27.15 8.85 3.68
CA LEU A 314 -27.34 7.52 3.08
C LEU A 314 -28.28 7.54 1.86
N LEU A 315 -29.38 8.28 1.95
CA LEU A 315 -30.44 8.28 0.94
C LEU A 315 -30.05 8.98 -0.37
N PRO A 316 -29.34 10.13 -0.37
CA PRO A 316 -28.78 10.71 -1.59
C PRO A 316 -27.86 9.76 -2.38
N LEU A 317 -27.13 8.86 -1.71
CA LEU A 317 -26.16 7.93 -2.35
C LEU A 317 -26.85 6.83 -3.15
N LEU A 318 -28.11 6.53 -2.84
CA LEU A 318 -28.93 5.57 -3.60
C LEU A 318 -29.32 6.10 -4.99
N GLY A 319 -29.32 7.42 -5.20
CA GLY A 319 -29.60 8.02 -6.50
C GLY A 319 -28.51 7.71 -7.53
N SER A 320 -27.24 7.68 -7.10
CA SER A 320 -26.09 7.38 -7.95
C SER A 320 -25.91 5.90 -8.29
N CYS A 321 -26.51 4.99 -7.51
CA CYS A 321 -26.31 3.54 -7.60
C CYS A 321 -27.44 2.82 -8.37
N ARG A 322 -27.90 3.33 -9.51
CA ARG A 322 -29.05 2.75 -10.24
C ARG A 322 -28.76 2.30 -11.67
N LYS A 323 -27.50 2.30 -12.08
CA LYS A 323 -27.12 2.14 -13.49
C LYS A 323 -27.01 0.69 -13.91
N THR A 324 -26.58 -0.21 -13.00
CA THR A 324 -26.33 -1.62 -13.30
C THR A 324 -27.13 -2.54 -12.36
N PRO A 325 -27.35 -3.83 -12.72
CA PRO A 325 -27.98 -4.81 -11.84
C PRO A 325 -27.29 -4.91 -10.46
N ASP A 326 -25.95 -4.90 -10.43
CA ASP A 326 -25.17 -4.91 -9.19
C ASP A 326 -25.48 -3.68 -8.32
N ASP A 327 -25.59 -2.50 -8.94
CA ASP A 327 -25.90 -1.28 -8.20
C ASP A 327 -27.32 -1.34 -7.62
N LYS A 328 -28.28 -1.92 -8.35
CA LYS A 328 -29.64 -2.13 -7.86
C LYS A 328 -29.67 -3.11 -6.68
N ALA A 329 -28.91 -4.20 -6.74
CA ALA A 329 -28.80 -5.17 -5.65
C ALA A 329 -28.22 -4.52 -4.38
N PHE A 330 -27.11 -3.80 -4.52
CA PHE A 330 -26.51 -3.04 -3.42
C PHE A 330 -27.48 -1.99 -2.85
N ALA A 331 -28.13 -1.21 -3.71
CA ALA A 331 -29.10 -0.19 -3.29
C ALA A 331 -30.31 -0.81 -2.55
N ALA A 332 -30.72 -2.01 -2.95
CA ALA A 332 -31.78 -2.76 -2.27
C ALA A 332 -31.39 -3.16 -0.85
N GLU A 333 -30.15 -3.60 -0.67
CA GLU A 333 -29.61 -3.97 0.62
C GLU A 333 -29.52 -2.77 1.58
N VAL A 334 -29.01 -1.63 1.09
CA VAL A 334 -28.99 -0.37 1.84
C VAL A 334 -30.41 0.09 2.19
N CYS A 335 -31.38 -0.02 1.27
CA CYS A 335 -32.78 0.26 1.56
C CYS A 335 -33.37 -0.67 2.61
N SER A 336 -32.97 -1.95 2.60
CA SER A 336 -33.39 -2.93 3.61
C SER A 336 -32.88 -2.53 4.99
N LEU A 337 -31.58 -2.22 5.12
CA LEU A 337 -30.98 -1.75 6.35
C LEU A 337 -31.66 -0.48 6.87
N ALA A 338 -31.85 0.53 6.01
CA ALA A 338 -32.52 1.77 6.40
C ALA A 338 -33.97 1.52 6.85
N GLN A 339 -34.70 0.63 6.16
CA GLN A 339 -36.06 0.25 6.54
C GLN A 339 -36.08 -0.40 7.94
N THR A 340 -35.15 -1.31 8.23
CA THR A 340 -35.01 -1.94 9.55
C THR A 340 -34.80 -0.89 10.63
N LEU A 341 -33.91 0.07 10.40
CA LEU A 341 -33.62 1.14 11.36
C LEU A 341 -34.82 2.08 11.56
N VAL A 342 -35.58 2.42 10.51
CA VAL A 342 -36.84 3.18 10.64
C VAL A 342 -37.88 2.42 11.46
N ILE A 343 -37.97 1.10 11.29
CA ILE A 343 -38.90 0.27 12.07
C ILE A 343 -38.50 0.27 13.55
N HIS A 344 -37.20 0.18 13.82
CA HIS A 344 -36.68 0.09 15.18
C HIS A 344 -36.75 1.43 15.93
N PHE A 345 -36.29 2.52 15.31
CA PHE A 345 -36.20 3.85 15.94
C PHE A 345 -37.39 4.77 15.70
N GLY A 346 -38.31 4.38 14.80
CA GLY A 346 -39.38 5.24 14.32
C GLY A 346 -38.98 6.11 13.11
N ASP A 347 -39.99 6.67 12.44
CA ASP A 347 -39.79 7.53 11.27
C ASP A 347 -39.53 8.99 11.68
N ALA A 348 -38.29 9.26 12.10
CA ALA A 348 -37.80 10.63 12.28
C ALA A 348 -37.56 11.29 10.91
N ASP A 349 -37.90 12.57 10.76
CA ASP A 349 -37.59 13.39 9.58
C ASP A 349 -38.10 12.87 8.21
N GLY A 350 -39.14 12.02 8.22
CA GLY A 350 -39.72 11.42 7.01
C GLY A 350 -38.74 10.55 6.24
N ILE A 351 -37.76 9.95 6.92
CA ILE A 351 -36.79 9.01 6.34
C ILE A 351 -37.53 7.80 5.75
N GLY A 352 -38.55 7.28 6.42
CA GLY A 352 -39.38 6.16 5.96
C GLY A 352 -40.03 6.43 4.61
N ILE A 353 -40.55 7.65 4.38
CA ILE A 353 -41.09 8.07 3.09
C ILE A 353 -40.00 8.04 2.01
N LYS A 354 -38.80 8.53 2.31
CA LYS A 354 -37.68 8.56 1.37
C LYS A 354 -37.18 7.14 1.03
N VAL A 355 -37.08 6.26 2.03
CA VAL A 355 -36.76 4.83 1.85
C VAL A 355 -37.82 4.18 0.96
N GLN A 356 -39.11 4.39 1.23
CA GLN A 356 -40.18 3.79 0.44
C GLN A 356 -40.15 4.29 -1.01
N LYS A 357 -39.94 5.59 -1.25
CA LYS A 357 -39.73 6.14 -2.60
C LYS A 357 -38.54 5.49 -3.30
N ALA A 358 -37.42 5.32 -2.61
CA ALA A 358 -36.24 4.68 -3.17
C ALA A 358 -36.51 3.21 -3.55
N ARG A 359 -37.24 2.47 -2.70
CA ARG A 359 -37.66 1.09 -2.97
C ARG A 359 -38.58 0.98 -4.18
N THR A 360 -39.55 1.88 -4.32
CA THR A 360 -40.43 1.94 -5.50
C THR A 360 -39.64 2.16 -6.78
N ILE A 361 -38.65 3.06 -6.77
CA ILE A 361 -37.81 3.31 -7.97
C ILE A 361 -36.92 2.11 -8.32
N LEU A 362 -36.57 1.29 -7.33
CA LEU A 362 -35.76 0.09 -7.52
C LEU A 362 -36.61 -1.15 -7.86
N ASP A 363 -37.93 -1.01 -8.04
CA ASP A 363 -38.90 -2.09 -8.23
C ASP A 363 -38.81 -3.18 -7.15
N LEU A 364 -38.44 -2.78 -5.92
CA LEU A 364 -38.34 -3.72 -4.81
C LEU A 364 -39.72 -4.03 -4.27
N VAL A 365 -40.05 -5.33 -4.22
CA VAL A 365 -41.31 -5.81 -3.66
C VAL A 365 -41.50 -5.21 -2.26
N SER A 366 -42.67 -4.63 -2.02
CA SER A 366 -43.06 -4.15 -0.71
C SER A 366 -43.19 -5.36 0.21
N CYS A 367 -42.16 -5.61 1.02
CA CYS A 367 -42.17 -6.71 1.98
C CYS A 367 -43.30 -6.45 3.00
N PRO A 368 -44.18 -7.40 3.33
CA PRO A 368 -45.18 -7.23 4.39
C PRO A 368 -44.55 -6.90 5.75
N LYS A 369 -45.22 -6.10 6.60
CA LYS A 369 -44.67 -5.66 7.90
C LYS A 369 -44.23 -6.83 8.80
N GLN A 370 -44.94 -7.96 8.77
CA GLN A 370 -44.60 -9.17 9.54
C GLN A 370 -43.34 -9.86 9.04
N LEU A 371 -43.18 -10.04 7.72
CA LEU A 371 -41.96 -10.58 7.13
C LEU A 371 -40.76 -9.64 7.32
N ARG A 372 -40.99 -8.32 7.45
CA ARG A 372 -39.95 -7.33 7.79
C ARG A 372 -39.45 -7.47 9.23
N ILE A 373 -40.36 -7.66 10.18
CA ILE A 373 -39.99 -7.90 11.58
C ILE A 373 -39.25 -9.23 11.67
N GLN A 374 -39.76 -10.28 11.03
CA GLN A 374 -39.11 -11.60 11.03
C GLN A 374 -37.74 -11.58 10.34
N ALA A 375 -37.57 -10.88 9.21
CA ALA A 375 -36.27 -10.73 8.56
C ALA A 375 -35.30 -9.87 9.39
N ALA A 376 -35.77 -8.84 10.11
CA ALA A 376 -34.93 -8.11 11.06
C ALA A 376 -34.50 -9.00 12.24
N TYR A 377 -35.41 -9.82 12.77
CA TYR A 377 -35.11 -10.83 13.79
C TYR A 377 -34.22 -11.96 13.27
N GLU A 378 -34.30 -12.34 12.00
CA GLU A 378 -33.43 -13.34 11.36
C GLU A 378 -32.08 -12.76 10.93
N PHE A 379 -31.99 -11.45 10.67
CA PHE A 379 -30.72 -10.72 10.51
C PHE A 379 -30.00 -10.53 11.85
N VAL A 380 -30.79 -10.38 12.91
CA VAL A 380 -30.33 -10.37 14.31
C VAL A 380 -30.22 -11.81 14.84
N LYS A 381 -30.62 -12.84 14.08
CA LYS A 381 -30.38 -14.23 14.48
C LYS A 381 -28.89 -14.46 14.42
N PRO A 382 -28.26 -14.70 15.57
CA PRO A 382 -26.83 -14.71 15.61
C PRO A 382 -26.33 -16.10 15.30
N THR A 383 -25.31 -16.21 14.48
CA THR A 383 -24.35 -17.31 14.67
C THR A 383 -23.49 -17.11 15.93
N ALA A 384 -23.53 -15.94 16.61
CA ALA A 384 -23.22 -15.74 18.05
C ALA A 384 -23.33 -14.25 18.47
N LEU A 385 -24.50 -13.81 18.94
CA LEU A 385 -24.71 -12.62 19.76
C LEU A 385 -25.34 -13.23 21.00
N PRO A 386 -24.67 -13.21 22.15
CA PRO A 386 -25.13 -13.97 23.29
C PRO A 386 -26.41 -13.33 23.87
N ASP A 387 -27.20 -14.14 24.56
CA ASP A 387 -28.55 -13.82 25.06
C ASP A 387 -28.66 -12.56 25.95
N TRP A 388 -27.55 -11.93 26.35
CA TRP A 388 -27.51 -10.69 27.16
C TRP A 388 -27.76 -9.40 26.36
N LEU A 389 -27.80 -9.43 25.02
CA LEU A 389 -28.31 -8.30 24.22
C LEU A 389 -29.84 -8.16 24.28
N ASN A 390 -30.49 -9.13 24.93
CA ASN A 390 -31.91 -9.15 25.26
C ASN A 390 -32.11 -8.91 26.77
N ASP A 391 -31.31 -8.02 27.37
CA ASP A 391 -31.49 -7.66 28.77
C ASP A 391 -32.83 -6.94 28.95
N GLY A 392 -33.76 -7.64 29.61
CA GLY A 392 -35.12 -7.23 29.92
C GLY A 392 -35.21 -5.99 30.82
N HIS A 393 -34.70 -4.86 30.37
CA HIS A 393 -34.83 -3.56 31.03
C HIS A 393 -36.11 -2.85 30.59
N GLN A 394 -37.22 -3.38 31.10
CA GLN A 394 -38.39 -2.57 31.51
C GLN A 394 -38.24 -2.01 32.95
N GLN A 395 -37.06 -2.11 33.55
CA GLN A 395 -36.68 -1.61 34.87
C GLN A 395 -35.24 -1.09 34.71
N ASP A 396 -34.79 0.12 34.98
CA ASP A 396 -35.31 1.18 35.83
C ASP A 396 -34.80 2.53 35.33
N ALA A 397 -35.71 3.45 35.05
CA ALA A 397 -35.44 4.88 34.91
C ALA A 397 -35.00 5.54 36.25
N ALA A 398 -34.77 4.74 37.31
CA ALA A 398 -34.40 5.18 38.65
C ALA A 398 -32.89 5.18 38.90
N GLU A 399 -32.07 4.47 38.11
CA GLU A 399 -30.61 4.45 38.30
C GLU A 399 -29.87 5.57 37.56
N PHE A 400 -30.53 6.25 36.61
CA PHE A 400 -29.95 7.37 35.86
C PHE A 400 -29.80 8.68 36.67
N THR A 401 -30.25 8.72 37.92
CA THR A 401 -30.07 9.88 38.83
C THR A 401 -28.99 9.62 39.89
N LYS A 402 -28.25 8.53 39.79
CA LYS A 402 -27.11 8.21 40.64
C LYS A 402 -25.85 8.12 39.80
#